data_AF-A0A9P7EWP1-F1
#
_entry.id   AF-A0A9P7EWP1-F1
#
_cell.length_a   1.000
_cell.length_b   1.000
_cell.length_c   1.000
_cell.angle_alpha   90.00
_cell.angle_beta   90.00
_cell.angle_gamma   90.00
#
_symmetry.space_group_name_H-M   'P 1'
#
loop_
_entity.id
_entity.type
_entity.pdbx_description
1 polymer ?
#
loop_
_entity_poly.entity_id
_entity_poly.type
_entity_poly.pdbx_seq_one_letter_code
_entity_poly.pdbx_strand_id
1 'polypeptide(L)'
;MHGVQKRDKEEEAITKEILRAVAKLHGRDNDESESDTDNSSDGDILSDLPACLHAIKTAKDDMLVLIGADPCEFAKDKLAEYVKSIPDNCSAKGDISIIANSISEIESILKRVIAVQDEILNFCGLSPDSEWHAADTVSQFLKTTVAYLEDIQLLEMSGGVVELTIAQWLGELMYQKGIKI
;
A
#
# COMPACT_ATOMS: atom_id res chain seq x y z
N MET A 1 31.33 -15.86 -5.16
CA MET A 1 30.61 -16.90 -4.39
C MET A 1 30.55 -16.60 -2.88
N HIS A 2 30.30 -15.35 -2.44
CA HIS A 2 30.24 -14.99 -1.00
C HIS A 2 28.96 -14.20 -0.62
N GLY A 3 28.08 -13.88 -1.57
CA GLY A 3 26.89 -13.05 -1.36
C GLY A 3 25.57 -13.80 -1.15
N VAL A 4 25.54 -15.12 -1.38
CA VAL A 4 24.34 -15.95 -1.18
C VAL A 4 24.21 -16.34 0.30
N GLN A 5 25.32 -16.78 0.90
CA GLN A 5 25.42 -17.25 2.29
C GLN A 5 25.14 -16.20 3.38
N LYS A 6 25.07 -14.92 3.03
CA LYS A 6 24.83 -13.81 3.96
C LYS A 6 23.33 -13.48 4.07
N ARG A 7 22.57 -13.65 2.98
CA ARG A 7 21.12 -13.43 2.95
C ARG A 7 20.36 -14.55 3.67
N ASP A 8 20.79 -15.79 3.47
CA ASP A 8 20.19 -16.97 4.12
C ASP A 8 20.30 -16.90 5.65
N LYS A 9 21.36 -16.28 6.19
CA LYS A 9 21.56 -16.11 7.64
C LYS A 9 20.72 -15.00 8.24
N GLU A 10 20.36 -14.01 7.44
CA GLU A 10 19.56 -12.86 7.86
C GLU A 10 18.08 -13.25 7.87
N GLU A 11 17.63 -14.00 6.87
CA GLU A 11 16.31 -14.64 6.85
C GLU A 11 16.14 -15.62 8.03
N GLU A 12 17.13 -16.45 8.33
CA GLU A 12 17.05 -17.40 9.45
C GLU A 12 16.96 -16.71 10.82
N ALA A 13 17.58 -15.54 10.97
CA ALA A 13 17.50 -14.75 12.20
C ALA A 13 16.10 -14.15 12.39
N ILE A 14 15.52 -13.63 11.30
CA ILE A 14 14.17 -13.06 11.28
C ILE A 14 13.13 -14.15 11.62
N THR A 15 13.24 -15.34 11.01
CA THR A 15 12.34 -16.46 11.31
C THR A 15 12.42 -16.90 12.78
N LYS A 16 13.62 -16.91 13.38
CA LYS A 16 13.80 -17.28 14.80
C LYS A 16 13.22 -16.26 15.77
N GLU A 17 13.36 -14.98 15.48
CA GLU A 17 12.81 -13.91 16.31
C GLU A 17 11.29 -13.98 16.34
N ILE A 18 10.69 -14.31 15.19
CA ILE A 18 9.24 -14.38 15.09
C ILE A 18 8.70 -15.63 15.80
N LEU A 19 9.29 -16.81 15.60
CA LEU A 19 8.87 -18.02 16.31
C LEU A 19 8.90 -17.83 17.84
N ARG A 20 9.79 -16.97 18.35
CA ARG A 20 9.87 -16.59 19.76
C ARG A 20 8.73 -15.67 20.21
N ALA A 21 8.23 -14.81 19.34
CA ALA A 21 7.08 -13.93 19.59
C ALA A 21 5.75 -14.72 19.55
N VAL A 22 5.60 -15.65 18.61
CA VAL A 22 4.41 -16.51 18.48
C VAL A 22 4.19 -17.38 19.73
N ALA A 23 5.27 -17.93 20.30
CA ALA A 23 5.19 -18.79 21.48
C ALA A 23 4.63 -18.09 22.74
N LYS A 24 4.52 -16.75 22.74
CA LYS A 24 4.16 -15.96 23.93
C LYS A 24 2.73 -15.42 23.94
N LEU A 25 1.96 -15.54 22.85
CA LEU A 25 0.68 -14.83 22.68
C LEU A 25 -0.60 -15.66 22.86
N HIS A 26 -0.54 -16.86 23.46
CA HIS A 26 -1.75 -17.61 23.81
C HIS A 26 -2.50 -17.00 25.00
N GLY A 27 -3.34 -15.98 24.74
CA GLY A 27 -4.31 -15.45 25.70
C GLY A 27 -5.13 -14.21 25.25
N ARG A 28 -6.30 -14.47 24.62
CA ARG A 28 -7.62 -13.84 24.88
C ARG A 28 -8.06 -12.50 24.21
N ASP A 29 -9.05 -12.66 23.32
CA ASP A 29 -10.33 -11.97 22.94
C ASP A 29 -10.64 -10.45 23.10
N ASN A 30 -11.31 -9.95 22.03
CA ASN A 30 -12.33 -8.87 21.84
C ASN A 30 -11.94 -7.39 22.11
N ASP A 31 -12.43 -6.33 21.42
CA ASP A 31 -13.75 -6.02 20.81
C ASP A 31 -13.68 -4.89 19.74
N GLU A 32 -14.81 -4.68 19.05
CA GLU A 32 -15.19 -3.87 17.86
C GLU A 32 -15.07 -2.31 17.94
N SER A 33 -14.96 -1.64 16.77
CA SER A 33 -15.97 -0.68 16.20
C SER A 33 -15.41 0.39 15.24
N GLU A 34 -16.23 0.67 14.21
CA GLU A 34 -16.08 1.61 13.09
C GLU A 34 -16.36 3.10 13.44
N SER A 35 -15.95 4.02 12.57
CA SER A 35 -16.79 5.16 12.15
C SER A 35 -16.23 5.93 10.95
N ASP A 36 -17.11 6.24 10.00
CA ASP A 36 -16.94 7.12 8.83
C ASP A 36 -16.73 8.60 9.20
N THR A 37 -16.15 9.41 8.30
CA THR A 37 -16.61 10.77 7.98
C THR A 37 -16.02 11.28 6.65
N ASP A 38 -16.91 11.80 5.81
CA ASP A 38 -16.69 12.48 4.53
C ASP A 38 -16.03 13.87 4.59
N ASN A 39 -15.53 14.25 3.40
CA ASN A 39 -15.68 15.56 2.73
C ASN A 39 -14.54 16.59 2.81
N SER A 40 -14.04 16.97 1.62
CA SER A 40 -13.85 18.36 1.13
C SER A 40 -13.04 18.29 -0.17
N SER A 41 -13.66 18.48 -1.35
CA SER A 41 -13.75 19.75 -2.07
C SER A 41 -12.40 20.41 -2.34
N ASP A 42 -11.80 20.12 -3.50
CA ASP A 42 -10.90 21.02 -4.20
C ASP A 42 -11.40 21.19 -5.65
N GLY A 43 -11.88 22.40 -5.93
CA GLY A 43 -12.43 22.80 -7.21
C GLY A 43 -11.38 23.37 -8.17
N ASP A 44 -11.74 23.29 -9.45
CA ASP A 44 -11.56 24.36 -10.43
C ASP A 44 -10.13 24.63 -10.95
N ILE A 45 -9.40 23.59 -11.39
CA ILE A 45 -8.12 23.75 -12.15
C ILE A 45 -8.18 23.14 -13.57
N LEU A 46 -9.25 22.44 -13.95
CA LEU A 46 -9.30 21.66 -15.19
C LEU A 46 -10.11 22.37 -16.28
N SER A 47 -9.65 23.54 -16.71
CA SER A 47 -10.35 24.38 -17.70
C SER A 47 -10.15 23.97 -19.17
N ASP A 48 -9.14 23.13 -19.46
CA ASP A 48 -8.90 22.58 -20.80
C ASP A 48 -8.15 21.23 -20.80
N LEU A 49 -8.19 20.52 -21.94
CA LEU A 49 -7.54 19.22 -22.13
C LEU A 49 -6.00 19.26 -21.90
N PRO A 50 -5.25 20.26 -22.39
CA PRO A 50 -3.83 20.41 -22.06
C PRO A 50 -3.54 20.48 -20.55
N ALA A 51 -4.35 21.22 -19.78
CA ALA A 51 -4.23 21.29 -18.33
C ALA A 51 -4.48 19.93 -17.67
N CYS A 52 -5.47 19.17 -18.15
CA CYS A 52 -5.74 17.81 -17.67
C CYS A 52 -4.57 16.86 -17.94
N LEU A 53 -4.01 16.88 -19.15
CA LEU A 53 -2.84 16.07 -19.49
C LEU A 53 -1.62 16.44 -18.66
N HIS A 54 -1.42 17.74 -18.39
CA HIS A 54 -0.37 18.21 -17.49
C HIS A 54 -0.60 17.71 -16.06
N ALA A 55 -1.83 17.75 -15.55
CA ALA A 55 -2.17 17.26 -14.21
C ALA A 55 -1.93 15.75 -14.06
N ILE A 56 -2.28 14.91 -15.06
CA ILE A 56 -1.93 13.48 -15.07
C ILE A 56 -0.42 13.28 -15.03
N LYS A 57 0.34 14.08 -15.81
CA LYS A 57 1.80 14.00 -15.79
C LYS A 57 2.36 14.33 -14.41
N THR A 58 1.90 15.42 -13.79
CA THR A 58 2.31 15.78 -12.42
C THR A 58 1.97 14.66 -11.43
N ALA A 59 0.77 14.09 -11.51
CA ALA A 59 0.37 13.00 -10.62
C ALA A 59 1.24 11.74 -10.81
N LYS A 60 1.63 11.44 -12.06
CA LYS A 60 2.59 10.37 -12.36
C LYS A 60 3.98 10.67 -11.77
N ASP A 61 4.45 11.90 -11.89
CA ASP A 61 5.75 12.30 -11.35
C ASP A 61 5.73 12.21 -9.80
N ASP A 62 4.65 12.70 -9.15
CA ASP A 62 4.42 12.55 -7.71
C ASP A 62 4.40 11.07 -7.28
N MET A 63 3.67 10.23 -8.03
CA MET A 63 3.60 8.78 -7.81
C MET A 63 4.99 8.13 -7.88
N LEU A 64 5.80 8.48 -8.87
CA LEU A 64 7.15 7.93 -9.02
C LEU A 64 8.11 8.42 -7.94
N VAL A 65 7.93 9.65 -7.43
CA VAL A 65 8.71 10.18 -6.30
C VAL A 65 8.33 9.47 -5.00
N LEU A 66 7.04 9.23 -4.78
CA LEU A 66 6.54 8.61 -3.56
C LEU A 66 6.79 7.10 -3.53
N ILE A 67 6.38 6.39 -4.58
CA ILE A 67 6.34 4.91 -4.61
C ILE A 67 7.56 4.33 -5.33
N GLY A 68 8.15 5.07 -6.27
CA GLY A 68 9.18 4.53 -7.16
C GLY A 68 8.58 3.79 -8.36
N ALA A 69 9.40 2.93 -8.98
CA ALA A 69 9.03 2.23 -10.22
C ALA A 69 8.25 0.92 -10.00
N ASP A 70 8.26 0.37 -8.77
CA ASP A 70 7.71 -0.94 -8.46
C ASP A 70 6.86 -0.91 -7.17
N PRO A 71 5.53 -1.11 -7.26
CA PRO A 71 4.65 -1.21 -6.11
C PRO A 71 5.05 -2.30 -5.12
N CYS A 72 5.63 -3.41 -5.61
CA CYS A 72 6.03 -4.52 -4.76
C CYS A 72 7.19 -4.16 -3.84
N GLU A 73 8.22 -3.50 -4.38
CA GLU A 73 9.36 -3.05 -3.57
C GLU A 73 8.93 -1.96 -2.58
N PHE A 74 8.03 -1.06 -2.98
CA PHE A 74 7.48 -0.08 -2.05
C PHE A 74 6.74 -0.72 -0.87
N ALA A 75 5.82 -1.65 -1.13
CA ALA A 75 5.06 -2.33 -0.07
C ALA A 75 5.97 -3.12 0.87
N LYS A 76 6.98 -3.79 0.32
CA LYS A 76 8.02 -4.50 1.08
C LYS A 76 8.86 -3.56 1.95
N ASP A 77 9.23 -2.38 1.44
CA ASP A 77 9.95 -1.38 2.21
C ASP A 77 9.11 -0.85 3.38
N LYS A 78 7.81 -0.60 3.16
CA LYS A 78 6.88 -0.21 4.23
C LYS A 78 6.68 -1.29 5.29
N LEU A 79 6.60 -2.55 4.88
CA LEU A 79 6.62 -3.66 5.84
C LEU A 79 7.92 -3.68 6.65
N ALA A 80 9.07 -3.46 6.02
CA ALA A 80 10.36 -3.43 6.71
C ALA A 80 10.47 -2.24 7.69
N GLU A 81 9.95 -1.06 7.34
CA GLU A 81 9.84 0.09 8.23
C GLU A 81 8.96 -0.23 9.44
N TYR A 82 7.79 -0.83 9.23
CA TYR A 82 6.91 -1.30 10.31
C TYR A 82 7.64 -2.28 11.24
N VAL A 83 8.31 -3.31 10.70
CA VAL A 83 9.01 -4.31 11.52
C VAL A 83 10.12 -3.67 12.36
N LYS A 84 10.86 -2.71 11.82
CA LYS A 84 11.90 -1.97 12.56
C LYS A 84 11.35 -1.10 13.69
N SER A 85 10.07 -0.74 13.63
CA SER A 85 9.41 0.05 14.68
C SER A 85 8.94 -0.80 15.87
N ILE A 86 8.99 -2.13 15.77
CA ILE A 86 8.62 -3.03 16.87
C ILE A 86 9.67 -2.91 17.99
N PRO A 87 9.27 -2.63 19.24
CA PRO A 87 10.21 -2.48 20.35
C PRO A 87 10.85 -3.82 20.76
N ASP A 88 12.12 -3.80 21.17
CA ASP A 88 12.94 -4.96 21.52
C ASP A 88 12.34 -5.86 22.63
N ASN A 89 11.45 -5.31 23.45
CA ASN A 89 10.77 -6.08 24.50
C ASN A 89 9.62 -6.93 23.95
N CYS A 90 9.30 -6.82 22.65
CA CYS A 90 8.23 -7.50 21.90
C CYS A 90 6.87 -7.49 22.60
N SER A 91 6.65 -6.56 23.53
CA SER A 91 5.42 -6.47 24.31
C SER A 91 4.40 -5.53 23.70
N ALA A 92 4.75 -4.85 22.60
CA ALA A 92 3.90 -3.91 21.91
C ALA A 92 3.99 -4.12 20.39
N LYS A 93 2.95 -3.66 19.69
CA LYS A 93 2.86 -3.64 18.24
C LYS A 93 3.87 -2.63 17.66
N GLY A 94 4.26 -2.85 16.41
CA GLY A 94 4.94 -1.82 15.63
C GLY A 94 4.02 -0.62 15.36
N ASP A 95 4.62 0.47 14.89
CA ASP A 95 3.92 1.67 14.49
C ASP A 95 3.17 1.45 13.17
N ILE A 96 1.90 1.06 13.28
CA ILE A 96 1.03 0.85 12.11
C ILE A 96 0.74 2.13 11.33
N SER A 97 1.00 3.30 11.93
CA SER A 97 0.80 4.59 11.23
C SER A 97 1.73 4.72 10.01
N ILE A 98 2.85 4.01 9.97
CA ILE A 98 3.74 3.94 8.79
C ILE A 98 2.96 3.48 7.55
N ILE A 99 2.14 2.44 7.70
CA ILE A 99 1.34 1.88 6.61
C ILE A 99 0.13 2.76 6.33
N ALA A 100 -0.60 3.16 7.38
CA ALA A 100 -1.80 3.98 7.24
C ALA A 100 -1.52 5.34 6.59
N ASN A 101 -0.42 6.00 6.96
CA ASN A 101 -0.01 7.27 6.36
C ASN A 101 0.37 7.07 4.88
N SER A 102 1.08 5.98 4.56
CA SER A 102 1.43 5.65 3.17
C SER A 102 0.18 5.42 2.31
N ILE A 103 -0.84 4.72 2.82
CA ILE A 103 -2.13 4.55 2.14
C ILE A 103 -2.75 5.93 1.90
N SER A 104 -2.86 6.77 2.93
CA SER A 104 -3.48 8.09 2.83
C SER A 104 -2.79 9.01 1.79
N GLU A 105 -1.46 8.98 1.74
CA GLU A 105 -0.69 9.73 0.74
C GLU A 105 -0.98 9.25 -0.68
N ILE A 106 -1.04 7.93 -0.90
CA ILE A 106 -1.32 7.34 -2.21
C ILE A 106 -2.77 7.62 -2.65
N GLU A 107 -3.73 7.50 -1.73
CA GLU A 107 -5.14 7.81 -1.99
C GLU A 107 -5.35 9.28 -2.38
N SER A 108 -4.59 10.20 -1.80
CA SER A 108 -4.62 11.62 -2.18
C SER A 108 -4.19 11.82 -3.64
N ILE A 109 -3.16 11.12 -4.11
CA ILE A 109 -2.76 11.12 -5.52
C ILE A 109 -3.87 10.47 -6.38
N LEU A 110 -4.40 9.33 -5.96
CA LEU A 110 -5.43 8.59 -6.69
C LEU A 110 -6.70 9.41 -6.89
N LYS A 111 -7.18 10.12 -5.87
CA LYS A 111 -8.33 11.02 -5.96
C LYS A 111 -8.13 12.11 -7.02
N ARG A 112 -6.94 12.73 -7.05
CA ARG A 112 -6.57 13.71 -8.09
C ARG A 112 -6.57 13.08 -9.49
N VAL A 113 -6.01 11.87 -9.63
CA VAL A 113 -5.94 11.16 -10.91
C VAL A 113 -7.32 10.82 -11.45
N ILE A 114 -8.21 10.29 -10.61
CA ILE A 114 -9.59 9.93 -10.99
C ILE A 114 -10.35 11.17 -11.46
N ALA A 115 -10.30 12.26 -10.68
CA ALA A 115 -10.96 13.51 -11.06
C ALA A 115 -10.49 14.04 -12.42
N VAL A 116 -9.19 13.98 -12.69
CA VAL A 116 -8.63 14.43 -13.98
C VAL A 116 -9.02 13.49 -15.12
N GLN A 117 -9.12 12.19 -14.87
CA GLN A 117 -9.56 11.22 -15.87
C GLN A 117 -11.01 11.44 -16.30
N ASP A 118 -11.88 11.69 -15.33
CA ASP A 118 -13.28 12.01 -15.61
C ASP A 118 -13.40 13.24 -16.52
N GLU A 119 -12.59 14.27 -16.28
CA GLU A 119 -12.55 15.45 -17.16
C GLU A 119 -11.99 15.15 -18.56
N ILE A 120 -10.95 14.33 -18.67
CA ILE A 120 -10.42 13.90 -19.99
C ILE A 120 -11.50 13.15 -20.77
N LEU A 121 -12.24 12.24 -20.12
CA LEU A 121 -13.33 11.51 -20.74
C LEU A 121 -14.43 12.45 -21.22
N ASN A 122 -14.81 13.44 -20.40
CA ASN A 122 -15.75 14.50 -20.78
C ASN A 122 -15.27 15.27 -22.03
N PHE A 123 -14.00 15.69 -22.08
CA PHE A 123 -13.42 16.37 -23.25
C PHE A 123 -13.43 15.49 -24.51
N CYS A 124 -13.24 14.18 -24.36
CA CYS A 124 -13.26 13.23 -25.46
C CYS A 124 -14.68 12.87 -25.94
N GLY A 125 -15.73 13.37 -25.28
CA GLY A 125 -17.12 13.02 -25.58
C GLY A 125 -17.44 11.55 -25.28
N LEU A 126 -16.63 10.92 -24.43
CA LEU A 126 -16.83 9.56 -23.97
C LEU A 126 -17.72 9.59 -22.73
N SER A 127 -18.74 8.73 -22.69
CA SER A 127 -19.55 8.59 -21.49
C SER A 127 -18.73 7.92 -20.38
N PRO A 128 -18.98 8.25 -19.10
CA PRO A 128 -18.39 7.54 -17.95
C PRO A 128 -18.58 6.01 -18.03
N ASP A 129 -19.68 5.57 -18.65
CA ASP A 129 -20.03 4.15 -18.83
C ASP A 129 -19.33 3.47 -20.02
N SER A 130 -18.45 4.18 -20.73
CA SER A 130 -17.72 3.61 -21.86
C SER A 130 -16.48 2.85 -21.35
N GLU A 131 -16.27 1.62 -21.82
CA GLU A 131 -15.20 0.69 -21.40
C GLU A 131 -13.77 1.15 -21.79
N TRP A 132 -13.48 2.45 -21.74
CA TRP A 132 -12.21 3.08 -22.13
C TRP A 132 -11.14 3.05 -21.03
N HIS A 133 -11.33 2.28 -19.95
CA HIS A 133 -10.37 2.10 -18.85
C HIS A 133 -8.99 1.55 -19.27
N ALA A 134 -8.79 1.20 -20.55
CA ALA A 134 -7.55 0.63 -21.07
C ALA A 134 -6.32 1.59 -21.06
N ALA A 135 -6.49 2.89 -20.83
CA ALA A 135 -5.38 3.87 -20.81
C ALA A 135 -4.94 4.30 -19.40
N ASP A 136 -5.43 3.65 -18.34
CA ASP A 136 -5.26 4.13 -16.97
C ASP A 136 -4.13 3.44 -16.19
N THR A 137 -2.90 3.62 -16.67
CA THR A 137 -1.72 3.03 -16.02
C THR A 137 -1.44 3.64 -14.64
N VAL A 138 -1.75 4.93 -14.43
CA VAL A 138 -1.44 5.63 -13.17
C VAL A 138 -2.41 5.23 -12.08
N SER A 139 -3.73 5.24 -12.31
CA SER A 139 -4.69 4.84 -11.27
C SER A 139 -4.55 3.35 -10.96
N GLN A 140 -4.29 2.50 -11.97
CA GLN A 140 -4.09 1.08 -11.75
C GLN A 140 -2.85 0.80 -10.88
N PHE A 141 -1.76 1.52 -11.14
CA PHE A 141 -0.54 1.44 -10.33
C PHE A 141 -0.81 1.86 -8.88
N LEU A 142 -1.49 3.00 -8.68
CA LEU A 142 -1.85 3.49 -7.35
C LEU A 142 -2.76 2.51 -6.61
N LYS A 143 -3.85 2.02 -7.25
CA LYS A 143 -4.78 1.02 -6.69
C LYS A 143 -4.07 -0.27 -6.31
N THR A 144 -3.19 -0.78 -7.17
CA THR A 144 -2.40 -1.98 -6.87
C THR A 144 -1.50 -1.74 -5.65
N THR A 145 -0.87 -0.56 -5.56
CA THR A 145 -0.02 -0.22 -4.41
C THR A 145 -0.82 -0.13 -3.12
N VAL A 146 -1.99 0.52 -3.14
CA VAL A 146 -2.91 0.60 -1.99
C VAL A 146 -3.29 -0.81 -1.53
N ALA A 147 -3.72 -1.68 -2.43
CA ALA A 147 -4.14 -3.03 -2.08
C ALA A 147 -3.02 -3.85 -1.42
N TYR A 148 -1.76 -3.66 -1.83
CA TYR A 148 -0.63 -4.31 -1.16
C TYR A 148 -0.44 -3.84 0.27
N LEU A 149 -0.65 -2.55 0.54
CA LEU A 149 -0.54 -1.99 1.88
C LEU A 149 -1.74 -2.37 2.75
N GLU A 150 -2.95 -2.40 2.18
CA GLU A 150 -4.17 -2.84 2.86
C GLU A 150 -4.09 -4.30 3.28
N ASP A 151 -3.50 -5.17 2.45
CA ASP A 151 -3.26 -6.58 2.80
C ASP A 151 -2.34 -6.70 4.03
N ILE A 152 -1.26 -5.92 4.07
CA ILE A 152 -0.35 -5.88 5.22
C ILE A 152 -1.10 -5.34 6.46
N GLN A 153 -1.86 -4.25 6.32
CA GLN A 153 -2.62 -3.65 7.41
C GLN A 153 -3.68 -4.62 7.96
N LEU A 154 -4.39 -5.33 7.08
CA LEU A 154 -5.43 -6.29 7.44
C LEU A 154 -4.87 -7.45 8.25
N LEU A 155 -3.72 -8.01 7.84
CA LEU A 155 -3.05 -9.09 8.56
C LEU A 155 -2.52 -8.64 9.92
N GLU A 156 -2.05 -7.40 10.02
CA GLU A 156 -1.68 -6.81 11.31
C GLU A 156 -2.89 -6.65 12.24
N MET A 157 -4.03 -6.23 11.70
CA MET A 157 -5.25 -6.07 12.49
C MET A 157 -5.83 -7.43 12.94
N SER A 158 -5.76 -8.45 12.09
CA SER A 158 -6.37 -9.77 12.37
C SER A 158 -5.58 -10.61 13.37
N GLY A 159 -4.24 -10.59 13.29
CA GLY A 159 -3.39 -11.45 14.11
C GLY A 159 -2.05 -10.82 14.49
N GLY A 160 -1.91 -9.50 14.32
CA GLY A 160 -0.71 -8.76 14.67
C GLY A 160 0.52 -9.21 13.89
N VAL A 161 1.68 -9.04 14.51
CA VAL A 161 2.98 -9.44 13.97
C VAL A 161 3.07 -10.94 13.65
N VAL A 162 2.30 -11.78 14.35
CA VAL A 162 2.31 -13.24 14.17
C VAL A 162 1.78 -13.61 12.80
N GLU A 163 0.56 -13.17 12.48
CA GLU A 163 -0.10 -13.51 11.22
C GLU A 163 0.64 -12.87 10.03
N LEU A 164 1.05 -11.61 10.20
CA LEU A 164 1.87 -10.88 9.23
C LEU A 164 3.13 -11.66 8.85
N THR A 165 3.77 -12.29 9.84
CA THR A 165 4.97 -13.09 9.59
C THR A 165 4.66 -14.39 8.89
N ILE A 166 3.63 -15.11 9.34
CA ILE A 166 3.26 -16.37 8.72
C ILE A 166 2.97 -16.12 7.24
N ALA A 167 2.19 -15.08 6.93
CA ALA A 167 1.91 -14.68 5.57
C ALA A 167 3.19 -14.31 4.80
N GLN A 168 4.08 -13.50 5.37
CA GLN A 168 5.37 -13.15 4.76
C GLN A 168 6.21 -14.38 4.44
N TRP A 169 6.30 -15.34 5.37
CA TRP A 169 7.13 -16.54 5.24
C TRP A 169 6.57 -17.54 4.23
N LEU A 170 5.25 -17.64 4.13
CA LEU A 170 4.56 -18.49 3.16
C LEU A 170 4.45 -17.84 1.77
N GLY A 171 4.89 -16.59 1.60
CA GLY A 171 4.75 -15.88 0.33
C GLY A 171 3.29 -15.51 0.04
N GLU A 172 2.48 -15.32 1.07
CA GLU A 172 1.04 -15.17 0.95
C GLU A 172 0.58 -13.73 0.78
N LEU A 173 1.44 -12.75 1.04
CA LEU A 173 1.12 -11.34 0.83
C LEU A 173 0.88 -11.04 -0.65
N MET A 174 -0.07 -10.16 -0.94
CA MET A 174 -0.48 -9.81 -2.29
C MET A 174 0.70 -9.34 -3.15
N TYR A 175 1.61 -8.55 -2.58
CA TYR A 175 2.79 -8.06 -3.29
C TYR A 175 3.78 -9.17 -3.65
N GLN A 176 3.88 -10.22 -2.82
CA GLN A 176 4.75 -11.38 -3.09
C GLN A 176 4.19 -12.25 -4.21
N LYS A 177 2.86 -12.31 -4.33
CA LYS A 177 2.16 -13.00 -5.42
C LYS A 177 2.11 -12.20 -6.72
N GLY A 178 2.48 -10.92 -6.68
CA GLY A 178 2.42 -10.02 -7.85
C GLY A 178 1.00 -9.83 -8.38
N ILE A 179 -0.01 -9.89 -7.51
CA ILE A 179 -1.41 -9.71 -7.89
C ILE A 179 -1.60 -8.26 -8.35
N LYS A 180 -2.11 -8.05 -9.57
CA LYS A 180 -2.44 -6.72 -10.08
C LYS A 180 -3.96 -6.56 -10.05
N ILE A 181 -4.42 -5.43 -9.55
CA ILE A 181 -5.84 -5.04 -9.56
C ILE A 181 -6.11 -4.21 -10.82
#